data_AF-A0A434A7M3-F1
#
_entry.id   AF-A0A434A7M3-F1
#
_cell.length_a   1.000
_cell.length_b   1.000
_cell.length_c   1.000
_cell.angle_alpha   90.00
_cell.angle_beta   90.00
_cell.angle_gamma   90.00
#
_symmetry.space_group_name_H-M   'P 1'
#
loop_
_entity.id
_entity.type
_entity.pdbx_description
1 polymer ?
#
loop_
_entity_poly.entity_id
_entity_poly.type
_entity_poly.pdbx_seq_one_letter_code
_entity_poly.pdbx_strand_id
1 'polypeptide(L)'
;MLPKFVVRKNKLAMIDILTVYSFQILVDTFGDIPYSEALKGSGNYLPKYDKAVEIYKDLIVRLNADIANIDVSQPGFGKADVIYGDNLAKWIKFANSIKLKLGINLKASGLEGAIADNAIISASNGTFTSNGDNAKISYQVSVPNTNPLYVDLVFSGRHDFVPAKPFVDALVAKNDPRTKVYFAQNLKDADGKPLPYKGGIVGIKNSFGKFTHIGDVLQLPDFKGTYLDYAEVEFLLAEAAERGVAISGSAASHYTKAIKASMQDWGVTASDADAYLSQPAVSYATATGTWQQKIGDQAWYALFNRGFEGWTSARRLNFPALVPPSNADAAAEGKVPSRMTYPIREQTLNASNYKAAATAIGGDKLATKLFWDK
;
A
#
# COMPACT_ATOMS: atom_id res chain seq x y z
N MET A 1 -1.09 -10.97 40.63
CA MET A 1 -2.28 -10.34 40.00
C MET A 1 -1.93 -9.38 38.83
N LEU A 2 -0.70 -8.84 38.79
CA LEU A 2 -0.14 -8.00 37.71
C LEU A 2 -0.11 -8.60 36.27
N PRO A 3 0.14 -9.91 36.04
CA PRO A 3 0.32 -10.44 34.68
C PRO A 3 -0.92 -10.32 33.78
N LYS A 4 -2.13 -10.47 34.35
CA LYS A 4 -3.39 -10.40 33.57
C LYS A 4 -3.66 -9.01 33.01
N PHE A 5 -3.22 -7.96 33.71
CA PHE A 5 -3.42 -6.58 33.26
C PHE A 5 -2.47 -6.22 32.11
N VAL A 6 -1.20 -6.63 32.18
CA VAL A 6 -0.21 -6.38 31.12
C VAL A 6 -0.57 -7.15 29.84
N VAL A 7 -0.95 -8.42 29.95
CA VAL A 7 -1.42 -9.21 28.80
C VAL A 7 -2.64 -8.56 28.13
N ARG A 8 -3.57 -7.99 28.90
CA ARG A 8 -4.71 -7.24 28.35
C ARG A 8 -4.24 -5.98 27.59
N LYS A 9 -3.25 -5.24 28.11
CA LYS A 9 -2.68 -4.07 27.43
C LYS A 9 -2.06 -4.46 26.08
N ASN A 10 -1.26 -5.53 26.02
CA ASN A 10 -0.69 -6.03 24.78
C ASN A 10 -1.76 -6.33 23.73
N LYS A 11 -2.79 -7.09 24.13
CA LYS A 11 -3.93 -7.42 23.23
C LYS A 11 -4.65 -6.18 22.72
N LEU A 12 -4.90 -5.20 23.59
CA LEU A 12 -5.55 -3.95 23.20
C LEU A 12 -4.70 -3.15 22.22
N ALA A 13 -3.39 -3.03 22.45
CA ALA A 13 -2.47 -2.35 21.53
C ALA A 13 -2.43 -3.05 20.17
N MET A 14 -2.39 -4.38 20.12
CA MET A 14 -2.43 -5.14 18.86
C MET A 14 -3.74 -4.91 18.08
N ILE A 15 -4.89 -4.88 18.77
CA ILE A 15 -6.18 -4.53 18.16
C ILE A 15 -6.16 -3.10 17.63
N ASP A 16 -5.62 -2.16 18.40
CA ASP A 16 -5.63 -0.75 18.05
C ASP A 16 -4.72 -0.48 16.84
N ILE A 17 -3.55 -1.10 16.74
CA ILE A 17 -2.66 -1.02 15.57
C ILE A 17 -3.39 -1.43 14.27
N LEU A 18 -4.14 -2.53 14.29
CA LEU A 18 -4.95 -2.96 13.13
C LEU A 18 -6.11 -2.01 12.85
N THR A 19 -6.69 -1.43 13.90
CA THR A 19 -7.75 -0.42 13.79
C THR A 19 -7.22 0.85 13.16
N VAL A 20 -6.04 1.32 13.56
CA VAL A 20 -5.35 2.47 12.98
C VAL A 20 -5.02 2.23 11.51
N TYR A 21 -4.46 1.06 11.17
CA TYR A 21 -4.25 0.68 9.78
C TYR A 21 -5.55 0.76 8.96
N SER A 22 -6.64 0.21 9.49
CA SER A 22 -7.94 0.21 8.81
C SER A 22 -8.49 1.63 8.59
N PHE A 23 -8.39 2.50 9.59
CA PHE A 23 -8.80 3.90 9.44
C PHE A 23 -7.91 4.68 8.47
N GLN A 24 -6.59 4.41 8.46
CA GLN A 24 -5.69 4.99 7.46
C GLN A 24 -6.14 4.64 6.04
N ILE A 25 -6.48 3.37 5.77
CA ILE A 25 -7.03 2.95 4.47
C ILE A 25 -8.32 3.70 4.14
N LEU A 26 -9.25 3.82 5.09
CA LEU A 26 -10.52 4.53 4.88
C LEU A 26 -10.31 6.02 4.54
N VAL A 27 -9.45 6.71 5.29
CA VAL A 27 -9.14 8.12 5.03
C VAL A 27 -8.48 8.28 3.66
N ASP A 28 -7.55 7.39 3.28
CA ASP A 28 -6.85 7.46 2.00
C ASP A 28 -7.70 7.02 0.80
N THR A 29 -8.85 6.41 1.08
CA THR A 29 -9.88 6.05 0.10
C THR A 29 -10.86 7.19 -0.12
N PHE A 30 -11.38 7.78 0.96
CA PHE A 30 -12.58 8.63 0.91
C PHE A 30 -12.34 10.08 1.33
N GLY A 31 -11.33 10.37 2.15
CA GLY A 31 -11.13 11.66 2.79
C GLY A 31 -11.74 11.70 4.20
N ASP A 32 -12.63 12.66 4.45
CA ASP A 32 -13.33 12.78 5.72
C ASP A 32 -14.22 11.55 5.94
N ILE A 33 -14.25 10.96 7.14
CA ILE A 33 -15.00 9.74 7.43
C ILE A 33 -15.57 9.75 8.85
N PRO A 34 -16.62 8.96 9.16
CA PRO A 34 -16.98 8.68 10.53
C PRO A 34 -15.81 8.09 11.32
N TYR A 35 -15.38 8.77 12.38
CA TYR A 35 -14.23 8.38 13.19
C TYR A 35 -14.50 8.46 14.70
N SER A 36 -14.50 9.65 15.29
CA SER A 36 -14.68 9.84 16.75
C SER A 36 -16.06 9.43 17.27
N GLU A 37 -17.04 9.30 16.37
CA GLU A 37 -18.39 8.84 16.64
C GLU A 37 -18.68 7.43 16.09
N ALA A 38 -17.74 6.84 15.35
CA ALA A 38 -17.87 5.49 14.82
C ALA A 38 -17.68 4.43 15.90
N LEU A 39 -18.18 3.22 15.64
CA LEU A 39 -17.98 2.02 16.47
C LEU A 39 -18.45 2.12 17.93
N LYS A 40 -19.33 3.09 18.25
CA LYS A 40 -19.92 3.25 19.60
C LYS A 40 -21.07 2.27 19.90
N GLY A 41 -21.41 1.40 18.96
CA GLY A 41 -22.54 0.48 19.08
C GLY A 41 -23.87 1.22 18.91
N SER A 42 -24.68 1.27 19.96
CA SER A 42 -26.00 1.92 19.97
C SER A 42 -25.93 3.37 20.45
N GLY A 43 -26.82 4.23 19.94
CA GLY A 43 -27.05 5.58 20.46
C GLY A 43 -26.62 6.72 19.53
N ASN A 44 -25.76 6.45 18.55
CA ASN A 44 -25.50 7.38 17.45
C ASN A 44 -25.51 6.62 16.11
N TYR A 45 -26.63 6.73 15.38
CA TYR A 45 -26.82 6.10 14.08
C TYR A 45 -26.46 7.01 12.90
N LEU A 46 -26.12 8.28 13.19
CA LEU A 46 -25.80 9.31 12.20
C LEU A 46 -24.46 9.96 12.57
N PRO A 47 -23.37 9.17 12.67
CA PRO A 47 -22.09 9.71 13.09
C PRO A 47 -21.63 10.78 12.10
N LYS A 48 -21.09 11.87 12.63
CA LYS A 48 -20.47 12.91 11.80
C LYS A 48 -19.19 12.39 11.18
N TYR A 49 -18.80 13.03 10.08
CA TYR A 49 -17.56 12.75 9.38
C TYR A 49 -16.49 13.68 9.93
N ASP A 50 -15.42 13.12 10.46
CA ASP A 50 -14.29 13.89 10.97
C ASP A 50 -13.32 14.22 9.86
N LYS A 51 -12.64 15.35 10.02
CA LYS A 51 -11.66 15.84 9.05
C LYS A 51 -10.48 14.88 8.93
N ALA A 52 -10.14 14.50 7.70
CA ALA A 52 -9.06 13.56 7.39
C ALA A 52 -7.73 13.90 8.10
N VAL A 53 -7.34 15.18 8.12
CA VAL A 53 -6.10 15.65 8.77
C VAL A 53 -6.15 15.47 10.30
N GLU A 54 -7.31 15.70 10.92
CA GLU A 54 -7.48 15.51 12.37
C GLU A 54 -7.44 14.03 12.75
N ILE A 55 -8.06 13.17 11.92
CA ILE A 55 -7.97 11.72 12.08
C ILE A 55 -6.51 11.29 12.03
N TYR A 56 -5.75 11.73 11.02
CA TYR A 56 -4.33 11.41 10.89
C TYR A 56 -3.51 11.76 12.14
N LYS A 57 -3.73 12.94 12.73
CA LYS A 57 -3.06 13.37 13.97
C LYS A 57 -3.40 12.42 15.12
N ASP A 58 -4.67 12.06 15.28
CA ASP A 58 -5.10 11.14 16.33
C ASP A 58 -4.55 9.72 16.12
N LEU A 59 -4.53 9.22 14.88
CA LEU A 59 -3.93 7.92 14.55
C LEU A 59 -2.44 7.85 14.93
N ILE A 60 -1.68 8.93 14.72
CA ILE A 60 -0.28 9.04 15.15
C ILE A 60 -0.17 8.97 16.68
N VAL A 61 -1.06 9.66 17.41
CA VAL A 61 -1.10 9.64 18.88
C VAL A 61 -1.42 8.25 19.40
N ARG A 62 -2.39 7.55 18.80
CA ARG A 62 -2.75 6.17 19.15
C ARG A 62 -1.59 5.21 18.96
N LEU A 63 -0.91 5.26 17.81
CA LEU A 63 0.28 4.43 17.57
C LEU A 63 1.41 4.70 18.58
N ASN A 64 1.62 5.96 18.99
CA ASN A 64 2.58 6.27 20.05
C ASN A 64 2.22 5.57 21.37
N ALA A 65 0.93 5.59 21.73
CA ALA A 65 0.45 4.92 22.93
C ALA A 65 0.58 3.40 22.82
N ASP A 66 0.25 2.80 21.67
CA ASP A 66 0.37 1.36 21.45
C ASP A 66 1.82 0.89 21.55
N ILE A 67 2.73 1.58 20.85
CA ILE A 67 4.17 1.28 20.88
C ILE A 67 4.71 1.33 22.31
N ALA A 68 4.30 2.33 23.10
CA ALA A 68 4.73 2.48 24.49
C ALA A 68 4.10 1.46 25.44
N ASN A 69 2.91 0.94 25.12
CA ASN A 69 2.17 0.01 25.96
C ASN A 69 2.52 -1.47 25.74
N ILE A 70 3.08 -1.82 24.58
CA ILE A 70 3.48 -3.21 24.29
C ILE A 70 4.66 -3.60 25.19
N ASP A 71 4.45 -4.64 26.01
CA ASP A 71 5.49 -5.31 26.79
C ASP A 71 5.85 -6.64 26.11
N VAL A 72 7.03 -6.68 25.47
CA VAL A 72 7.53 -7.85 24.75
C VAL A 72 7.87 -9.05 25.64
N SER A 73 7.95 -8.86 26.96
CA SER A 73 8.16 -9.95 27.92
C SER A 73 6.88 -10.72 28.26
N GLN A 74 5.71 -10.17 27.88
CA GLN A 74 4.40 -10.73 28.15
C GLN A 74 3.71 -11.15 26.84
N PRO A 75 2.85 -12.18 26.86
CA PRO A 75 2.16 -12.61 25.67
C PRO A 75 1.07 -11.61 25.23
N GLY A 76 0.71 -11.67 23.96
CA GLY A 76 -0.45 -11.01 23.37
C GLY A 76 -1.56 -12.04 23.13
N PHE A 77 -1.83 -12.33 21.86
CA PHE A 77 -2.85 -13.27 21.41
C PHE A 77 -2.35 -14.72 21.27
N GLY A 78 -1.05 -14.97 21.45
CA GLY A 78 -0.45 -16.29 21.25
C GLY A 78 -0.67 -16.79 19.82
N LYS A 79 -1.01 -18.08 19.67
CA LYS A 79 -1.25 -18.72 18.36
C LYS A 79 -2.44 -18.14 17.57
N ALA A 80 -3.28 -17.31 18.19
CA ALA A 80 -4.36 -16.64 17.48
C ALA A 80 -3.87 -15.44 16.65
N ASP A 81 -2.65 -14.96 16.87
CA ASP A 81 -1.99 -13.99 15.99
C ASP A 81 -1.48 -14.68 14.72
N VAL A 82 -2.25 -14.51 13.64
CA VAL A 82 -1.94 -15.09 12.31
C VAL A 82 -0.96 -14.26 11.48
N ILE A 83 -0.53 -13.09 11.97
CA ILE A 83 0.40 -12.19 11.27
C ILE A 83 1.83 -12.46 11.75
N TYR A 84 2.06 -12.40 13.07
CA TYR A 84 3.40 -12.52 13.66
C TYR A 84 3.58 -13.66 14.64
N GLY A 85 2.55 -14.49 14.87
CA GLY A 85 2.64 -15.60 15.82
C GLY A 85 2.99 -15.16 17.23
N ASP A 86 2.47 -14.00 17.66
CA ASP A 86 2.71 -13.36 18.95
C ASP A 86 4.12 -12.78 19.12
N ASN A 87 4.83 -12.48 18.02
CA ASN A 87 6.06 -11.71 18.11
C ASN A 87 5.74 -10.21 18.27
N LEU A 88 5.60 -9.77 19.52
CA LEU A 88 5.25 -8.39 19.87
C LEU A 88 6.30 -7.36 19.44
N ALA A 89 7.58 -7.75 19.33
CA ALA A 89 8.60 -6.87 18.79
C ALA A 89 8.32 -6.52 17.31
N LYS A 90 7.81 -7.47 16.52
CA LYS A 90 7.38 -7.21 15.14
C LYS A 90 6.10 -6.37 15.06
N TRP A 91 5.20 -6.50 16.03
CA TRP A 91 4.05 -5.58 16.16
C TRP A 91 4.48 -4.14 16.40
N ILE A 92 5.48 -3.90 17.26
CA ILE A 92 6.08 -2.57 17.44
C ILE A 92 6.65 -2.04 16.12
N LYS A 93 7.33 -2.89 15.35
CA LYS A 93 7.86 -2.47 14.04
C LYS A 93 6.76 -2.14 13.03
N PHE A 94 5.68 -2.91 13.02
CA PHE A 94 4.53 -2.65 12.16
C PHE A 94 3.86 -1.32 12.52
N ALA A 95 3.64 -1.06 13.82
CA ALA A 95 3.10 0.19 14.31
C ALA A 95 3.97 1.41 13.91
N ASN A 96 5.28 1.33 14.10
CA ASN A 96 6.21 2.37 13.65
C ASN A 96 6.16 2.56 12.13
N SER A 97 6.01 1.48 11.36
CA SER A 97 5.96 1.56 9.90
C SER A 97 4.66 2.21 9.39
N ILE A 98 3.52 1.96 10.05
CA ILE A 98 2.27 2.70 9.78
C ILE A 98 2.43 4.17 10.17
N LYS A 99 3.05 4.45 11.32
CA LYS A 99 3.30 5.84 11.78
C LYS A 99 4.19 6.60 10.81
N LEU A 100 5.24 5.96 10.25
CA LEU A 100 6.07 6.52 9.19
C LEU A 100 5.22 6.87 7.97
N LYS A 101 4.34 5.97 7.52
CA LYS A 101 3.43 6.19 6.39
C LYS A 101 2.45 7.34 6.61
N LEU A 102 1.90 7.47 7.83
CA LEU A 102 1.05 8.61 8.19
C LEU A 102 1.84 9.92 8.17
N GLY A 103 3.06 9.93 8.74
CA GLY A 103 3.96 11.09 8.74
C GLY A 103 4.38 11.52 7.33
N ILE A 104 4.92 10.59 6.55
CA ILE A 104 4.64 10.37 5.12
C ILE A 104 3.72 11.37 4.40
N ASN A 105 2.45 10.93 4.36
CA ASN A 105 1.34 11.61 3.71
C ASN A 105 1.09 12.99 4.33
N LEU A 106 1.22 13.15 5.65
CA LEU A 106 1.05 14.46 6.31
C LEU A 106 2.13 15.46 5.85
N LYS A 107 3.39 15.05 5.75
CA LYS A 107 4.49 15.86 5.18
C LYS A 107 4.20 16.23 3.73
N ALA A 108 3.74 15.26 2.92
CA ALA A 108 3.37 15.49 1.52
C ALA A 108 2.22 16.50 1.36
N SER A 109 1.28 16.54 2.32
CA SER A 109 0.21 17.53 2.35
C SER A 109 0.71 18.95 2.59
N GLY A 110 1.93 19.15 3.11
CA GLY A 110 2.40 20.47 3.54
C GLY A 110 1.59 21.08 4.71
N LEU A 111 0.76 20.28 5.38
CA LEU A 111 0.04 20.64 6.60
C LEU A 111 0.75 20.02 7.81
N GLU A 112 0.61 20.63 8.98
CA GLU A 112 1.05 20.04 10.27
C GLU A 112 2.53 19.59 10.27
N GLY A 113 3.41 20.37 9.62
CA GLY A 113 4.79 19.96 9.33
C GLY A 113 5.59 19.48 10.54
N ALA A 114 5.41 20.11 11.70
CA ALA A 114 6.07 19.69 12.94
C ALA A 114 5.58 18.31 13.43
N ILE A 115 4.28 18.02 13.30
CA ILE A 115 3.70 16.72 13.66
C ILE A 115 4.20 15.65 12.69
N ALA A 116 4.22 15.97 11.39
CA ALA A 116 4.72 15.07 10.36
C ALA A 116 6.19 14.71 10.59
N ASP A 117 7.07 15.71 10.78
CA ASP A 117 8.50 15.50 11.00
C ASP A 117 8.74 14.70 12.29
N ASN A 118 8.06 15.04 13.38
CA ASN A 118 8.17 14.29 14.63
C ASN A 118 7.72 12.83 14.46
N ALA A 119 6.63 12.57 13.74
CA ALA A 119 6.14 11.22 13.49
C ALA A 119 7.16 10.39 12.67
N ILE A 120 7.71 10.97 11.60
CA ILE A 120 8.72 10.34 10.75
C ILE A 120 9.99 10.05 11.53
N ILE A 121 10.56 11.05 12.20
CA ILE A 121 11.84 10.93 12.93
C ILE A 121 11.72 9.87 14.01
N SER A 122 10.70 9.95 14.86
CA SER A 122 10.53 9.01 15.98
C SER A 122 10.17 7.59 15.54
N ALA A 123 9.57 7.42 14.35
CA ALA A 123 9.31 6.09 13.80
C ALA A 123 10.51 5.47 13.08
N SER A 124 11.37 6.29 12.44
CA SER A 124 12.38 5.84 11.45
C SER A 124 13.34 4.75 11.94
N ASN A 125 13.72 4.76 13.22
CA ASN A 125 14.62 3.75 13.80
C ASN A 125 13.88 2.50 14.31
N GLY A 126 12.55 2.55 14.38
CA GLY A 126 11.70 1.48 14.90
C GLY A 126 10.92 0.73 13.81
N THR A 127 11.07 1.08 12.53
CA THR A 127 10.36 0.43 11.41
C THR A 127 10.95 -0.94 11.05
N PHE A 128 10.44 -1.55 9.98
CA PHE A 128 10.99 -2.77 9.39
C PHE A 128 12.47 -2.60 9.00
N THR A 129 13.27 -3.64 9.23
CA THR A 129 14.71 -3.66 8.90
C THR A 129 15.08 -4.76 7.91
N SER A 130 14.12 -5.61 7.53
CA SER A 130 14.28 -6.67 6.52
C SER A 130 12.91 -7.20 6.09
N ASN A 131 12.88 -7.99 5.00
CA ASN A 131 11.67 -8.72 4.60
C ASN A 131 11.13 -9.68 5.67
N GLY A 132 11.96 -10.09 6.64
CA GLY A 132 11.52 -10.90 7.77
C GLY A 132 10.54 -10.18 8.70
N ASP A 133 10.46 -8.84 8.63
CA ASP A 133 9.53 -8.03 9.40
C ASP A 133 8.20 -7.75 8.67
N ASN A 134 8.03 -8.19 7.42
CA ASN A 134 6.85 -7.90 6.62
C ASN A 134 5.54 -8.32 7.33
N ALA A 135 4.55 -7.43 7.36
CA ALA A 135 3.22 -7.71 7.90
C ALA A 135 2.39 -8.46 6.85
N LYS A 136 2.38 -9.80 6.94
CA LYS A 136 1.66 -10.67 6.01
C LYS A 136 0.64 -11.55 6.71
N ILE A 137 -0.55 -11.68 6.14
CA ILE A 137 -1.56 -12.65 6.56
C ILE A 137 -1.38 -13.96 5.77
N SER A 138 -1.39 -15.08 6.49
CA SER A 138 -1.31 -16.40 5.88
C SER A 138 -2.70 -16.91 5.52
N TYR A 139 -2.87 -17.36 4.28
CA TYR A 139 -4.06 -18.07 3.83
C TYR A 139 -3.84 -19.58 3.92
N GLN A 140 -4.91 -20.36 3.81
CA GLN A 140 -4.88 -21.82 3.84
C GLN A 140 -4.98 -22.38 2.42
N VAL A 141 -4.55 -23.62 2.23
CA VAL A 141 -4.67 -24.32 0.94
C VAL A 141 -6.12 -24.74 0.61
N SER A 142 -7.02 -24.72 1.58
CA SER A 142 -8.40 -25.21 1.44
C SER A 142 -9.42 -24.11 1.69
N VAL A 143 -10.50 -24.15 0.91
CA VAL A 143 -11.64 -23.23 1.05
C VAL A 143 -12.32 -23.39 2.43
N PRO A 144 -12.94 -22.32 2.98
CA PRO A 144 -13.11 -20.98 2.43
C PRO A 144 -11.94 -20.01 2.74
N ASN A 145 -10.84 -20.51 3.32
CA ASN A 145 -9.75 -19.66 3.83
C ASN A 145 -8.58 -19.50 2.84
N THR A 146 -8.81 -19.77 1.55
CA THR A 146 -7.82 -19.54 0.48
C THR A 146 -7.65 -18.06 0.17
N ASN A 147 -6.51 -17.70 -0.41
CA ASN A 147 -6.23 -16.37 -0.90
C ASN A 147 -7.32 -15.92 -1.90
N PRO A 148 -7.90 -14.71 -1.76
CA PRO A 148 -8.92 -14.20 -2.69
C PRO A 148 -8.45 -14.10 -4.15
N LEU A 149 -7.17 -13.85 -4.42
CA LEU A 149 -6.61 -13.87 -5.77
C LEU A 149 -6.64 -15.26 -6.37
N TYR A 150 -6.40 -16.32 -5.59
CA TYR A 150 -6.61 -17.69 -6.06
C TYR A 150 -8.09 -17.92 -6.39
N VAL A 151 -8.99 -17.41 -5.55
CA VAL A 151 -10.43 -17.52 -5.80
C VAL A 151 -10.78 -16.88 -7.14
N ASP A 152 -10.27 -15.67 -7.40
CA ASP A 152 -10.54 -14.92 -8.62
C ASP A 152 -9.84 -15.49 -9.86
N LEU A 153 -8.54 -15.77 -9.79
CA LEU A 153 -7.70 -16.17 -10.92
C LEU A 153 -7.86 -17.65 -11.31
N VAL A 154 -8.23 -18.51 -10.35
CA VAL A 154 -8.26 -19.97 -10.55
C VAL A 154 -9.65 -20.54 -10.22
N PHE A 155 -10.10 -20.41 -8.98
CA PHE A 155 -11.31 -21.11 -8.52
C PHE A 155 -12.59 -20.67 -9.24
N SER A 156 -12.67 -19.39 -9.63
CA SER A 156 -13.81 -18.83 -10.36
C SER A 156 -13.96 -19.41 -11.77
N GLY A 157 -12.89 -19.99 -12.34
CA GLY A 157 -12.81 -20.41 -13.73
C GLY A 157 -12.77 -19.26 -14.74
N ARG A 158 -12.59 -18.01 -14.29
CA ARG A 158 -12.53 -16.84 -15.17
C ARG A 158 -11.18 -16.72 -15.87
N HIS A 159 -11.23 -16.31 -17.14
CA HIS A 159 -10.08 -16.11 -18.01
C HIS A 159 -10.11 -14.72 -18.64
N ASP A 160 -10.07 -13.69 -17.80
CA ASP A 160 -10.20 -12.29 -18.21
C ASP A 160 -9.28 -11.32 -17.42
N PHE A 161 -8.40 -11.84 -16.57
CA PHE A 161 -7.39 -11.06 -15.85
C PHE A 161 -6.14 -10.86 -16.71
N VAL A 162 -5.96 -9.65 -17.23
CA VAL A 162 -4.82 -9.27 -18.07
C VAL A 162 -4.07 -8.10 -17.42
N PRO A 163 -2.74 -8.20 -17.20
CA PRO A 163 -1.95 -7.09 -16.67
C PRO A 163 -1.95 -5.92 -17.66
N ALA A 164 -2.10 -4.71 -17.14
CA ALA A 164 -2.24 -3.51 -17.96
C ALA A 164 -0.94 -3.17 -18.71
N LYS A 165 -1.06 -2.76 -19.97
CA LYS A 165 0.03 -2.38 -20.87
C LYS A 165 1.02 -1.39 -20.24
N PRO A 166 0.61 -0.28 -19.59
CA PRO A 166 1.57 0.65 -18.99
C PRO A 166 2.50 -0.01 -17.97
N PHE A 167 2.00 -0.98 -17.20
CA PHE A 167 2.80 -1.69 -16.20
C PHE A 167 3.75 -2.69 -16.86
N VAL A 168 3.22 -3.53 -17.77
CA VAL A 168 4.03 -4.52 -18.49
C VAL A 168 5.16 -3.84 -19.27
N ASP A 169 4.83 -2.81 -20.06
CA ASP A 169 5.81 -2.07 -20.86
C ASP A 169 6.89 -1.43 -19.98
N ALA A 170 6.52 -0.85 -18.83
CA ALA A 170 7.46 -0.16 -17.95
C ALA A 170 8.52 -1.11 -17.36
N LEU A 171 8.12 -2.33 -16.97
CA LEU A 171 9.06 -3.34 -16.48
C LEU A 171 9.90 -3.94 -17.62
N VAL A 172 9.28 -4.24 -18.77
CA VAL A 172 9.99 -4.78 -19.95
C VAL A 172 11.04 -3.81 -20.46
N ALA A 173 10.72 -2.52 -20.56
CA ALA A 173 11.66 -1.49 -21.02
C ALA A 173 12.91 -1.36 -20.14
N LYS A 174 12.84 -1.80 -18.88
CA LYS A 174 13.96 -1.78 -17.93
C LYS A 174 14.60 -3.15 -17.72
N ASN A 175 14.23 -4.16 -18.53
CA ASN A 175 14.63 -5.55 -18.32
C ASN A 175 14.48 -5.98 -16.85
N ASP A 176 13.37 -5.58 -16.21
CA ASP A 176 13.18 -5.80 -14.78
C ASP A 176 13.04 -7.30 -14.49
N PRO A 177 13.89 -7.88 -13.61
CA PRO A 177 13.85 -9.32 -13.33
C PRO A 177 12.52 -9.78 -12.71
N ARG A 178 11.75 -8.88 -12.08
CA ARG A 178 10.41 -9.18 -11.55
C ARG A 178 9.41 -9.55 -12.64
N THR A 179 9.65 -9.20 -13.91
CA THR A 179 8.79 -9.62 -15.04
C THR A 179 8.57 -11.12 -15.09
N LYS A 180 9.61 -11.92 -14.80
CA LYS A 180 9.56 -13.39 -14.82
C LYS A 180 8.73 -14.01 -13.69
N VAL A 181 8.43 -13.21 -12.66
CA VAL A 181 7.65 -13.64 -11.49
C VAL A 181 6.23 -13.09 -11.57
N TYR A 182 6.09 -11.81 -11.95
CA TYR A 182 4.79 -11.13 -12.03
C TYR A 182 3.94 -11.63 -13.19
N PHE A 183 4.59 -12.12 -14.26
CA PHE A 183 3.94 -12.48 -15.51
C PHE A 183 4.25 -13.92 -15.90
N ALA A 184 3.25 -14.60 -16.45
CA ALA A 184 3.44 -15.92 -17.04
C ALA A 184 4.04 -15.80 -18.46
N GLN A 185 4.93 -16.72 -18.82
CA GLN A 185 5.48 -16.85 -20.17
C GLN A 185 4.52 -17.65 -21.09
N ASN A 186 3.25 -17.21 -21.13
CA ASN A 186 2.17 -17.90 -21.85
C ASN A 186 2.19 -17.64 -23.37
N LEU A 187 2.72 -16.51 -23.81
CA LEU A 187 2.80 -16.15 -25.22
C LEU A 187 3.99 -16.87 -25.87
N LYS A 188 3.70 -17.62 -26.94
CA LYS A 188 4.67 -18.42 -27.69
C LYS A 188 4.43 -18.33 -29.20
N ASP A 189 5.48 -18.46 -29.99
CA ASP A 189 5.36 -18.61 -31.44
C ASP A 189 4.89 -20.02 -31.83
N ALA A 190 4.77 -20.28 -33.14
CA ALA A 190 4.33 -21.57 -33.66
C ALA A 190 5.28 -22.73 -33.30
N ASP A 191 6.56 -22.43 -33.04
CA ASP A 191 7.58 -23.40 -32.64
C ASP A 191 7.64 -23.58 -31.11
N GLY A 192 6.77 -22.88 -30.36
CA GLY A 192 6.72 -22.94 -28.90
C GLY A 192 7.77 -22.06 -28.20
N LYS A 193 8.48 -21.19 -28.91
CA LYS A 193 9.46 -20.28 -28.31
C LYS A 193 8.78 -19.10 -27.62
N PRO A 194 9.31 -18.62 -26.48
CA PRO A 194 8.80 -17.44 -25.78
C PRO A 194 8.68 -16.21 -26.67
N LEU A 195 7.51 -15.57 -26.67
CA LEU A 195 7.32 -14.23 -27.24
C LEU A 195 7.45 -13.14 -26.15
N PRO A 196 7.72 -11.88 -26.52
CA PRO A 196 7.74 -10.77 -25.57
C PRO A 196 6.42 -10.62 -24.81
N TYR A 197 6.52 -10.18 -23.55
CA TYR A 197 5.33 -9.84 -22.76
C TYR A 197 4.53 -8.71 -23.43
N LYS A 198 3.20 -8.82 -23.34
CA LYS A 198 2.24 -7.92 -23.96
C LYS A 198 1.09 -7.65 -23.01
N GLY A 199 1.07 -6.47 -22.41
CA GLY A 199 -0.02 -6.05 -21.52
C GLY A 199 -1.27 -5.60 -22.28
N GLY A 200 -2.41 -5.67 -21.60
CA GLY A 200 -3.72 -5.27 -22.12
C GLY A 200 -3.86 -3.75 -22.22
N ILE A 201 -4.44 -3.27 -23.31
CA ILE A 201 -4.66 -1.83 -23.50
C ILE A 201 -5.84 -1.41 -22.63
N VAL A 202 -5.62 -0.42 -21.76
CA VAL A 202 -6.63 0.10 -20.82
C VAL A 202 -7.77 0.75 -21.60
N GLY A 203 -9.00 0.52 -21.17
CA GLY A 203 -10.21 1.12 -21.78
C GLY A 203 -10.74 0.36 -23.00
N ILE A 204 -10.05 -0.64 -23.54
CA ILE A 204 -10.56 -1.43 -24.68
C ILE A 204 -10.70 -2.90 -24.34
N LYS A 205 -11.45 -3.64 -25.17
CA LYS A 205 -11.60 -5.10 -25.01
C LYS A 205 -10.27 -5.81 -25.27
N ASN A 206 -9.78 -6.52 -24.26
CA ASN A 206 -8.60 -7.38 -24.37
C ASN A 206 -9.04 -8.85 -24.46
N SER A 207 -8.61 -9.58 -25.49
CA SER A 207 -8.87 -11.02 -25.60
C SER A 207 -7.80 -11.79 -24.83
N PHE A 208 -8.16 -12.43 -23.71
CA PHE A 208 -7.22 -13.04 -22.76
C PHE A 208 -6.09 -13.86 -23.39
N GLY A 209 -6.39 -14.75 -24.34
CA GLY A 209 -5.36 -15.58 -25.01
C GLY A 209 -4.35 -14.83 -25.88
N LYS A 210 -4.56 -13.53 -26.15
CA LYS A 210 -3.66 -12.68 -26.98
C LYS A 210 -2.72 -11.80 -26.16
N PHE A 211 -2.78 -11.88 -24.82
CA PHE A 211 -2.01 -11.05 -23.92
C PHE A 211 -1.31 -11.89 -22.85
N THR A 212 -0.34 -11.27 -22.19
CA THR A 212 0.36 -11.85 -21.05
C THR A 212 -0.61 -12.17 -19.93
N HIS A 213 -0.41 -13.28 -19.22
CA HIS A 213 -1.19 -13.64 -18.04
C HIS A 213 -0.43 -13.30 -16.75
N ILE A 214 -1.16 -13.27 -15.63
CA ILE A 214 -0.56 -13.11 -14.29
C ILE A 214 0.27 -14.34 -13.94
N GLY A 215 1.44 -14.13 -13.32
CA GLY A 215 2.37 -15.19 -12.97
C GLY A 215 1.81 -16.20 -11.95
N ASP A 216 2.30 -17.44 -12.04
CA ASP A 216 1.75 -18.60 -11.33
C ASP A 216 1.81 -18.47 -9.79
N VAL A 217 2.77 -17.71 -9.26
CA VAL A 217 2.90 -17.51 -7.81
C VAL A 217 1.65 -16.87 -7.18
N LEU A 218 0.95 -16.01 -7.94
CA LEU A 218 -0.28 -15.35 -7.50
C LEU A 218 -1.52 -16.25 -7.64
N GLN A 219 -1.36 -17.40 -8.29
CA GLN A 219 -2.37 -18.43 -8.43
C GLN A 219 -2.26 -19.51 -7.34
N LEU A 220 -1.40 -19.31 -6.33
CA LEU A 220 -1.30 -20.25 -5.20
C LEU A 220 -2.42 -19.98 -4.17
N PRO A 221 -3.14 -21.02 -3.70
CA PRO A 221 -4.25 -20.86 -2.76
C PRO A 221 -3.81 -20.32 -1.40
N ASP A 222 -2.57 -20.53 -1.00
CA ASP A 222 -1.98 -20.08 0.26
C ASP A 222 -1.02 -18.89 0.09
N PHE A 223 -1.00 -18.25 -1.10
CA PHE A 223 -0.20 -17.04 -1.32
C PHE A 223 -0.52 -16.01 -0.23
N LYS A 224 0.48 -15.45 0.44
CA LYS A 224 0.25 -14.57 1.59
C LYS A 224 -0.28 -13.20 1.16
N GLY A 225 -1.23 -12.64 1.90
CA GLY A 225 -1.67 -11.25 1.73
C GLY A 225 -0.73 -10.30 2.46
N THR A 226 -0.40 -9.16 1.86
CA THR A 226 0.54 -8.19 2.46
C THR A 226 -0.20 -6.93 2.91
N TYR A 227 -0.13 -6.62 4.21
CA TYR A 227 -0.61 -5.35 4.75
C TYR A 227 0.41 -4.23 4.56
N LEU A 228 1.67 -4.50 4.89
CA LEU A 228 2.82 -3.60 4.73
C LEU A 228 4.11 -4.41 4.61
N ASP A 229 5.05 -3.95 3.78
CA ASP A 229 6.33 -4.62 3.57
C ASP A 229 7.52 -3.66 3.71
N TYR A 230 8.71 -4.25 3.83
CA TYR A 230 9.96 -3.54 4.03
C TYR A 230 10.35 -2.69 2.81
N ALA A 231 9.97 -3.11 1.59
CA ALA A 231 10.21 -2.31 0.40
C ALA A 231 9.45 -0.97 0.46
N GLU A 232 8.17 -0.99 0.85
CA GLU A 232 7.39 0.22 1.08
C GLU A 232 8.02 1.12 2.16
N VAL A 233 8.45 0.54 3.29
CA VAL A 233 9.13 1.31 4.35
C VAL A 233 10.37 2.02 3.81
N GLU A 234 11.22 1.33 3.07
CA GLU A 234 12.43 1.92 2.49
C GLU A 234 12.11 2.97 1.42
N PHE A 235 11.05 2.82 0.62
CA PHE A 235 10.62 3.90 -0.27
C PHE A 235 10.10 5.13 0.50
N LEU A 236 9.36 4.94 1.60
CA LEU A 236 8.91 6.03 2.46
C LEU A 236 10.09 6.75 3.14
N LEU A 237 11.13 6.02 3.55
CA LEU A 237 12.35 6.61 4.09
C LEU A 237 13.16 7.35 3.01
N ALA A 238 13.24 6.81 1.79
CA ALA A 238 13.89 7.50 0.67
C ALA A 238 13.22 8.86 0.39
N GLU A 239 11.89 8.88 0.40
CA GLU A 239 11.13 10.12 0.26
C GLU A 239 11.25 11.06 1.46
N ALA A 240 11.28 10.53 2.69
CA ALA A 240 11.53 11.35 3.88
C ALA A 240 12.84 12.14 3.75
N ALA A 241 13.90 11.47 3.28
CA ALA A 241 15.20 12.09 3.03
C ALA A 241 15.13 13.18 1.94
N GLU A 242 14.45 12.91 0.81
CA GLU A 242 14.24 13.92 -0.26
C GLU A 242 13.39 15.11 0.19
N ARG A 243 12.49 14.89 1.15
CA ARG A 243 11.68 15.93 1.78
C ARG A 243 12.42 16.68 2.90
N GLY A 244 13.71 16.39 3.11
CA GLY A 244 14.58 17.08 4.06
C GLY A 244 14.31 16.74 5.52
N VAL A 245 13.64 15.61 5.81
CA VAL A 245 13.39 15.16 7.18
C VAL A 245 14.65 14.49 7.73
N ALA A 246 15.06 14.85 8.94
CA ALA A 246 16.30 14.39 9.56
C ALA A 246 16.21 12.92 10.04
N ILE A 247 16.32 11.99 9.10
CA ILE A 247 16.41 10.55 9.34
C ILE A 247 17.81 10.01 9.03
N SER A 248 18.10 8.80 9.50
CA SER A 248 19.38 8.13 9.22
C SER A 248 19.40 7.54 7.81
N GLY A 249 20.44 7.85 7.03
CA GLY A 249 20.61 7.34 5.67
C GLY A 249 20.24 8.37 4.60
N SER A 250 20.72 8.15 3.37
CA SER A 250 20.40 9.00 2.22
C SER A 250 19.24 8.42 1.41
N ALA A 251 18.58 9.28 0.62
CA ALA A 251 17.54 8.85 -0.31
C ALA A 251 18.03 7.73 -1.24
N ALA A 252 19.24 7.85 -1.78
CA ALA A 252 19.86 6.84 -2.64
C ALA A 252 20.07 5.49 -1.93
N SER A 253 20.46 5.51 -0.65
CA SER A 253 20.65 4.30 0.17
C SER A 253 19.32 3.57 0.39
N HIS A 254 18.30 4.31 0.82
CA HIS A 254 16.96 3.75 1.03
C HIS A 254 16.32 3.26 -0.26
N TYR A 255 16.44 4.02 -1.36
CA TYR A 255 15.98 3.62 -2.69
C TYR A 255 16.57 2.26 -3.12
N THR A 256 17.88 2.10 -2.94
CA THR A 256 18.60 0.86 -3.27
C THR A 256 18.08 -0.30 -2.42
N LYS A 257 17.91 -0.09 -1.11
CA LYS A 257 17.36 -1.10 -0.20
C LYS A 257 15.94 -1.49 -0.58
N ALA A 258 15.09 -0.53 -0.95
CA ALA A 258 13.70 -0.76 -1.32
C ALA A 258 13.58 -1.68 -2.55
N ILE A 259 14.39 -1.42 -3.59
CA ILE A 259 14.41 -2.26 -4.80
C ILE A 259 14.91 -3.67 -4.47
N LYS A 260 16.00 -3.79 -3.72
CA LYS A 260 16.51 -5.11 -3.29
C LYS A 260 15.48 -5.87 -2.45
N ALA A 261 14.85 -5.21 -1.48
CA ALA A 261 13.83 -5.79 -0.63
C ALA A 261 12.65 -6.31 -1.46
N SER A 262 12.14 -5.49 -2.40
CA SER A 262 11.08 -5.90 -3.32
C SER A 262 11.49 -7.13 -4.13
N MET A 263 12.65 -7.10 -4.78
CA MET A 263 13.13 -8.20 -5.61
C MET A 263 13.29 -9.49 -4.82
N GLN A 264 13.90 -9.42 -3.64
CA GLN A 264 14.11 -10.57 -2.77
C GLN A 264 12.79 -11.15 -2.24
N ASP A 265 11.80 -10.32 -1.89
CA ASP A 265 10.50 -10.79 -1.41
C ASP A 265 9.73 -11.55 -2.50
N TRP A 266 10.01 -11.23 -3.77
CA TRP A 266 9.49 -11.92 -4.95
C TRP A 266 10.40 -13.04 -5.48
N GLY A 267 11.46 -13.40 -4.75
CA GLY A 267 12.34 -14.52 -5.10
C GLY A 267 13.36 -14.23 -6.21
N VAL A 268 13.54 -12.97 -6.60
CA VAL A 268 14.64 -12.56 -7.50
C VAL A 268 15.97 -12.65 -6.74
N THR A 269 17.00 -13.17 -7.41
CA THR A 269 18.31 -13.38 -6.80
C THR A 269 19.00 -12.04 -6.46
N ALA A 270 19.89 -12.05 -5.46
CA ALA A 270 20.67 -10.85 -5.13
C ALA A 270 21.51 -10.36 -6.32
N SER A 271 22.08 -11.29 -7.11
CA SER A 271 22.87 -10.96 -8.29
C SER A 271 22.04 -10.26 -9.37
N ASP A 272 20.81 -10.74 -9.63
CA ASP A 272 19.92 -10.11 -10.62
C ASP A 272 19.46 -8.73 -10.15
N ALA A 273 19.23 -8.58 -8.84
CA ALA A 273 18.89 -7.28 -8.25
C ALA A 273 20.05 -6.27 -8.36
N ASP A 274 21.28 -6.70 -8.11
CA ASP A 274 22.47 -5.86 -8.26
C ASP A 274 22.71 -5.46 -9.72
N ALA A 275 22.52 -6.41 -10.66
CA ALA A 275 22.59 -6.12 -12.09
C ALA A 275 21.51 -5.11 -12.53
N TYR A 276 20.27 -5.24 -12.04
CA TYR A 276 19.20 -4.30 -12.32
C TYR A 276 19.49 -2.90 -11.79
N LEU A 277 19.96 -2.79 -10.55
CA LEU A 277 20.34 -1.51 -9.93
C LEU A 277 21.51 -0.82 -10.62
N SER A 278 22.37 -1.57 -11.30
CA SER A 278 23.51 -1.04 -12.06
C SER A 278 23.11 -0.45 -13.41
N GLN A 279 21.87 -0.64 -13.86
CA GLN A 279 21.40 -0.05 -15.10
C GLN A 279 21.33 1.49 -14.99
N PRO A 280 21.80 2.25 -16.00
CA PRO A 280 21.75 3.71 -15.96
C PRO A 280 20.34 4.28 -15.77
N ALA A 281 19.32 3.60 -16.31
CA ALA A 281 17.91 3.98 -16.19
C ALA A 281 17.26 3.64 -14.83
N VAL A 282 17.99 2.95 -13.94
CA VAL A 282 17.51 2.50 -12.62
C VAL A 282 18.35 3.11 -11.50
N SER A 283 19.68 3.16 -11.63
CA SER A 283 20.55 3.72 -10.59
C SER A 283 20.10 5.11 -10.17
N TYR A 284 19.96 5.34 -8.86
CA TYR A 284 19.48 6.61 -8.33
C TYR A 284 20.28 7.82 -8.84
N ALA A 285 21.59 7.62 -9.00
CA ALA A 285 22.53 8.66 -9.43
C ALA A 285 22.36 9.06 -10.91
N THR A 286 22.00 8.10 -11.78
CA THR A 286 22.02 8.30 -13.24
C THR A 286 20.65 8.28 -13.90
N ALA A 287 19.63 7.71 -13.24
CA ALA A 287 18.28 7.71 -13.74
C ALA A 287 17.83 9.16 -14.00
N THR A 288 17.12 9.38 -15.09
CA THR A 288 16.57 10.70 -15.44
C THR A 288 15.32 11.00 -14.62
N GLY A 289 14.86 12.26 -14.66
CA GLY A 289 13.66 12.69 -13.94
C GLY A 289 13.92 13.19 -12.52
N THR A 290 12.86 13.63 -11.87
CA THR A 290 12.91 14.11 -10.48
C THR A 290 13.04 12.95 -9.50
N TRP A 291 13.36 13.24 -8.23
CA TRP A 291 13.37 12.20 -7.20
C TRP A 291 12.00 11.53 -7.04
N GLN A 292 10.89 12.27 -7.22
CA GLN A 292 9.54 11.72 -7.18
C GLN A 292 9.34 10.66 -8.27
N GLN A 293 9.86 10.91 -9.47
CA GLN A 293 9.78 9.94 -10.56
C GLN A 293 10.62 8.70 -10.27
N LYS A 294 11.88 8.89 -9.85
CA LYS A 294 12.78 7.78 -9.52
C LYS A 294 12.18 6.86 -8.48
N ILE A 295 11.72 7.42 -7.35
CA ILE A 295 11.13 6.67 -6.23
C ILE A 295 9.76 6.12 -6.64
N GLY A 296 8.90 6.94 -7.23
CA GLY A 296 7.51 6.61 -7.56
C GLY A 296 7.38 5.46 -8.56
N ASP A 297 8.19 5.47 -9.63
CA ASP A 297 8.16 4.39 -10.63
C ASP A 297 8.57 3.05 -9.99
N GLN A 298 9.63 3.01 -9.18
CA GLN A 298 10.08 1.77 -8.54
C GLN A 298 9.17 1.31 -7.40
N ALA A 299 8.58 2.25 -6.65
CA ALA A 299 7.56 1.94 -5.65
C ALA A 299 6.34 1.32 -6.32
N TRP A 300 5.90 1.85 -7.46
CA TRP A 300 4.79 1.28 -8.22
C TRP A 300 5.09 -0.16 -8.71
N TYR A 301 6.32 -0.44 -9.16
CA TYR A 301 6.73 -1.81 -9.51
C TYR A 301 6.75 -2.74 -8.29
N ALA A 302 7.18 -2.25 -7.14
CA ALA A 302 7.22 -3.05 -5.91
C ALA A 302 5.82 -3.36 -5.37
N LEU A 303 4.87 -2.44 -5.53
CA LEU A 303 3.50 -2.53 -5.01
C LEU A 303 2.51 -3.25 -5.95
N PHE A 304 3.00 -4.04 -6.92
CA PHE A 304 2.21 -4.74 -7.95
C PHE A 304 0.96 -5.45 -7.41
N ASN A 305 1.12 -6.24 -6.34
CA ASN A 305 0.03 -6.99 -5.71
C ASN A 305 -0.60 -6.25 -4.50
N ARG A 306 -0.42 -4.93 -4.44
CA ARG A 306 -0.91 -4.05 -3.38
C ARG A 306 -1.51 -2.80 -4.01
N GLY A 307 -2.47 -3.00 -4.91
CA GLY A 307 -3.00 -1.97 -5.81
C GLY A 307 -3.51 -0.70 -5.11
N PHE A 308 -4.10 -0.83 -3.91
CA PHE A 308 -4.49 0.35 -3.12
C PHE A 308 -3.27 1.22 -2.74
N GLU A 309 -2.19 0.59 -2.32
CA GLU A 309 -0.96 1.28 -1.92
C GLU A 309 -0.20 1.81 -3.14
N GLY A 310 -0.18 1.04 -4.23
CA GLY A 310 0.32 1.52 -5.51
C GLY A 310 -0.42 2.78 -5.98
N TRP A 311 -1.75 2.81 -5.82
CA TRP A 311 -2.58 3.98 -6.15
C TRP A 311 -2.34 5.16 -5.21
N THR A 312 -2.22 4.93 -3.91
CA THR A 312 -1.88 5.96 -2.91
C THR A 312 -0.49 6.55 -3.16
N SER A 313 0.52 5.71 -3.38
CA SER A 313 1.88 6.14 -3.73
C SER A 313 1.91 6.95 -5.03
N ALA A 314 1.21 6.49 -6.07
CA ALA A 314 1.16 7.18 -7.35
C ALA A 314 0.49 8.55 -7.25
N ARG A 315 -0.61 8.68 -6.50
CA ARG A 315 -1.25 9.98 -6.20
C ARG A 315 -0.32 10.91 -5.43
N ARG A 316 0.38 10.40 -4.41
CA ARG A 316 1.25 11.21 -3.55
C ARG A 316 2.52 11.70 -4.23
N LEU A 317 3.08 10.91 -5.15
CA LEU A 317 4.30 11.24 -5.89
C LEU A 317 4.02 11.81 -7.29
N ASN A 318 2.79 11.69 -7.79
CA ASN A 318 2.40 11.95 -9.18
C ASN A 318 3.15 11.05 -10.20
N PHE A 319 3.74 9.93 -9.74
CA PHE A 319 4.48 8.97 -10.57
C PHE A 319 4.12 7.50 -10.25
N PRO A 320 3.98 6.63 -11.26
CA PRO A 320 4.08 6.95 -12.69
C PRO A 320 2.97 7.91 -13.14
N ALA A 321 3.25 8.72 -14.15
CA ALA A 321 2.29 9.68 -14.70
C ALA A 321 1.21 8.94 -15.51
N LEU A 322 0.25 8.33 -14.80
CA LEU A 322 -0.82 7.54 -15.39
C LEU A 322 -1.77 8.42 -16.19
N VAL A 323 -2.13 7.95 -17.39
CA VAL A 323 -3.03 8.66 -18.32
C VAL A 323 -4.35 7.88 -18.38
N PRO A 324 -5.50 8.54 -18.23
CA PRO A 324 -6.80 7.89 -18.39
C PRO A 324 -7.02 7.49 -19.85
N PRO A 325 -7.74 6.39 -20.13
CA PRO A 325 -8.11 6.04 -21.49
C PRO A 325 -9.08 7.08 -22.08
N SER A 326 -9.14 7.18 -23.41
CA SER A 326 -10.03 8.14 -24.09
C SER A 326 -11.51 7.93 -23.81
N ASN A 327 -11.90 6.73 -23.37
CA ASN A 327 -13.24 6.36 -22.96
C ASN A 327 -13.37 6.18 -21.44
N ALA A 328 -12.55 6.89 -20.65
CA ALA A 328 -12.72 6.95 -19.20
C ALA A 328 -14.14 7.38 -18.84
N ASP A 329 -14.63 6.88 -17.70
CA ASP A 329 -15.95 7.22 -17.19
C ASP A 329 -16.10 8.75 -17.02
N ALA A 330 -17.25 9.30 -17.41
CA ALA A 330 -17.51 10.73 -17.32
C ALA A 330 -17.38 11.26 -15.88
N ALA A 331 -17.69 10.45 -14.87
CA ALA A 331 -17.54 10.79 -13.46
C ALA A 331 -16.07 10.98 -13.03
N ALA A 332 -15.11 10.45 -13.81
CA ALA A 332 -13.69 10.66 -13.59
C ALA A 332 -13.17 11.99 -14.18
N GLU A 333 -14.02 12.75 -14.88
CA GLU A 333 -13.71 14.08 -15.43
C GLU A 333 -12.44 14.09 -16.30
N GLY A 334 -12.22 13.02 -17.07
CA GLY A 334 -11.03 12.89 -17.94
C GLY A 334 -9.71 12.74 -17.17
N LYS A 335 -9.75 12.30 -15.90
CA LYS A 335 -8.60 12.08 -15.03
C LYS A 335 -8.55 10.63 -14.54
N VAL A 336 -7.38 10.19 -14.07
CA VAL A 336 -7.31 9.01 -13.21
C VAL A 336 -7.93 9.39 -11.85
N PRO A 337 -8.84 8.58 -11.28
CA PRO A 337 -9.48 8.91 -10.00
C PRO A 337 -8.47 9.21 -8.89
N SER A 338 -8.71 10.29 -8.15
CA SER A 338 -7.94 10.72 -6.97
C SER A 338 -8.52 10.21 -5.66
N ARG A 339 -9.76 9.70 -5.66
CA ARG A 339 -10.42 9.05 -4.52
C ARG A 339 -11.59 8.20 -4.98
N MET A 340 -12.17 7.41 -4.07
CA MET A 340 -13.50 6.82 -4.28
C MET A 340 -14.56 7.79 -3.75
N THR A 341 -15.73 7.82 -4.40
CA THR A 341 -16.90 8.52 -3.86
C THR A 341 -17.41 7.82 -2.61
N TYR A 342 -18.12 8.55 -1.74
CA TYR A 342 -18.77 7.91 -0.61
C TYR A 342 -19.80 6.87 -1.08
N PRO A 343 -20.05 5.79 -0.30
CA PRO A 343 -21.05 4.80 -0.67
C PRO A 343 -22.43 5.42 -0.86
N ILE A 344 -23.18 4.98 -1.87
CA ILE A 344 -24.54 5.48 -2.17
C ILE A 344 -25.47 5.39 -0.94
N ARG A 345 -25.29 4.37 -0.12
CA ARG A 345 -26.06 4.16 1.12
C ARG A 345 -25.89 5.31 2.12
N GLU A 346 -24.74 5.97 2.18
CA GLU A 346 -24.52 7.12 3.08
C GLU A 346 -25.37 8.33 2.66
N GLN A 347 -25.64 8.46 1.37
CA GLN A 347 -26.47 9.55 0.82
C GLN A 347 -27.94 9.42 1.26
N THR A 348 -28.39 8.21 1.59
CA THR A 348 -29.76 7.95 2.06
C THR A 348 -29.85 7.79 3.57
N LEU A 349 -28.89 7.11 4.20
CA LEU A 349 -28.94 6.82 5.64
C LEU A 349 -28.36 7.92 6.51
N ASN A 350 -27.37 8.69 6.04
CA ASN A 350 -26.68 9.73 6.81
C ASN A 350 -26.51 11.03 6.01
N ALA A 351 -27.57 11.39 5.27
CA ALA A 351 -27.54 12.40 4.21
C ALA A 351 -26.97 13.76 4.63
N SER A 352 -27.31 14.25 5.82
CA SER A 352 -26.86 15.55 6.31
C SER A 352 -25.35 15.58 6.57
N ASN A 353 -24.82 14.57 7.27
CA ASN A 353 -23.38 14.48 7.56
C ASN A 353 -22.58 14.16 6.30
N TYR A 354 -23.10 13.28 5.43
CA TYR A 354 -22.53 13.02 4.11
C TYR A 354 -22.38 14.31 3.29
N LYS A 355 -23.45 15.12 3.17
CA LYS A 355 -23.41 16.38 2.40
C LYS A 355 -22.40 17.36 2.99
N ALA A 356 -22.35 17.49 4.31
CA ALA A 356 -21.37 18.35 4.98
C ALA A 356 -19.93 17.91 4.67
N ALA A 357 -19.64 16.60 4.76
CA ALA A 357 -18.33 16.03 4.44
C ALA A 357 -17.96 16.22 2.96
N ALA A 358 -18.89 15.91 2.07
CA ALA A 358 -18.71 16.09 0.63
C ALA A 358 -18.39 17.55 0.30
N THR A 359 -19.13 18.52 0.84
CA THR A 359 -18.83 19.95 0.65
C THR A 359 -17.47 20.33 1.22
N ALA A 360 -17.10 19.84 2.41
CA ALA A 360 -15.85 20.18 3.07
C ALA A 360 -14.60 19.78 2.26
N ILE A 361 -14.67 18.66 1.53
CA ILE A 361 -13.56 18.18 0.70
C ILE A 361 -13.58 18.71 -0.74
N GLY A 362 -14.55 19.56 -1.12
CA GLY A 362 -14.67 20.10 -2.49
C GLY A 362 -15.59 19.32 -3.42
N GLY A 363 -16.46 18.47 -2.87
CA GLY A 363 -17.47 17.68 -3.57
C GLY A 363 -17.17 16.17 -3.57
N ASP A 364 -18.22 15.36 -3.62
CA ASP A 364 -18.10 13.90 -3.70
C ASP A 364 -17.85 13.42 -5.14
N LYS A 365 -16.65 13.68 -5.65
CA LYS A 365 -16.24 13.35 -7.02
C LYS A 365 -15.00 12.45 -7.02
N LEU A 366 -14.83 11.66 -8.07
CA LEU A 366 -13.63 10.84 -8.28
C LEU A 366 -12.37 11.71 -8.47
N ALA A 367 -12.53 12.89 -9.06
CA ALA A 367 -11.44 13.84 -9.34
C ALA A 367 -11.05 14.73 -8.15
N THR A 368 -11.79 14.69 -7.04
CA THR A 368 -11.48 15.47 -5.84
C THR A 368 -10.21 14.90 -5.18
N LYS A 369 -9.17 15.73 -5.06
CA LYS A 369 -7.92 15.37 -4.40
C LYS A 369 -8.08 15.31 -2.88
N LEU A 370 -7.48 14.31 -2.25
CA LEU A 370 -7.38 14.24 -0.79
C LEU A 370 -6.31 15.21 -0.27
N PHE A 371 -6.32 15.51 1.03
CA PHE A 371 -5.48 16.56 1.62
C PHE A 371 -3.97 16.37 1.35
N TRP A 372 -3.50 15.13 1.19
CA TRP A 372 -2.11 14.77 0.91
C TRP A 372 -1.80 14.58 -0.59
N ASP A 373 -2.81 14.51 -1.46
CA ASP A 373 -2.66 14.39 -2.93
C ASP A 373 -2.47 15.79 -3.51
N LYS A 374 -1.23 16.29 -3.51
CA LYS A 374 -0.87 17.63 -4.01
C LYS A 374 -0.23 17.58 -5.40
#